data_AF-A0A383DCL9-F1
#
_entry.id   AF-A0A383DCL9-F1
#
_cell.length_a   1.000
_cell.length_b   1.000
_cell.length_c   1.000
_cell.angle_alpha   90.00
_cell.angle_beta   90.00
_cell.angle_gamma   90.00
#
_symmetry.space_group_name_H-M   'P 1'
#
loop_
_entity.id
_entity.type
_entity.pdbx_description
1 polymer ?
#
loop_
_entity_poly.entity_id
_entity_poly.type
_entity_poly.pdbx_seq_one_letter_code
_entity_poly.pdbx_strand_id
1 'polypeptide(L)'
;VQVEKHHTSPTFSVGLFPYKIQKITLMPALTDSNQFSDLRLNLSWIFVGQAVAKTSLLFFHIIFANLVGTAGYGEFSFVFVGGLIFLQPILDLGLNQLITKWISRGNTEVIRLSFRIKGFTSLVLIPLVLVTGWWMEVSLLLLVTVLIFFLINTLQQSLFGILRGLEDLR
;
A
#
# COMPACT_ATOMS: atom_id res chain seq x y z
N VAL A 1 -5.60 4.48 -89.33
CA VAL A 1 -6.71 5.23 -88.70
C VAL A 1 -6.21 5.78 -87.37
N GLN A 2 -6.05 7.10 -87.26
CA GLN A 2 -5.90 7.81 -85.99
C GLN A 2 -7.21 7.66 -85.20
N VAL A 3 -7.15 7.41 -83.89
CA VAL A 3 -8.07 8.00 -82.90
C VAL A 3 -7.32 8.26 -81.60
N GLU A 4 -7.64 9.41 -81.04
CA GLU A 4 -7.00 10.19 -80.00
C GLU A 4 -7.74 10.07 -78.64
N LYS A 5 -7.00 10.18 -77.53
CA LYS A 5 -7.36 10.62 -76.15
C LYS A 5 -8.51 9.96 -75.37
N HIS A 6 -8.21 9.58 -74.12
CA HIS A 6 -8.72 10.30 -72.95
C HIS A 6 -7.97 9.97 -71.63
N HIS A 7 -7.49 11.03 -70.97
CA HIS A 7 -7.17 11.07 -69.55
C HIS A 7 -8.43 10.88 -68.70
N THR A 8 -8.36 10.06 -67.65
CA THR A 8 -9.02 10.35 -66.35
C THR A 8 -8.26 9.67 -65.22
N SER A 9 -7.77 10.49 -64.30
CA SER A 9 -7.23 10.09 -63.00
C SER A 9 -8.37 9.48 -62.15
N PRO A 10 -8.18 8.36 -61.43
CA PRO A 10 -9.18 7.92 -60.47
C PRO A 10 -9.14 8.84 -59.27
N THR A 11 -10.14 9.70 -59.19
CA THR A 11 -10.54 10.45 -57.99
C THR A 11 -10.75 9.44 -56.86
N PHE A 12 -9.82 9.42 -55.89
CA PHE A 12 -9.97 8.64 -54.67
C PHE A 12 -11.11 9.27 -53.85
N SER A 13 -12.30 8.69 -53.99
CA SER A 13 -13.45 9.04 -53.17
C SER A 13 -13.11 8.68 -51.72
N VAL A 14 -13.02 9.68 -50.85
CA VAL A 14 -12.93 9.50 -49.40
C VAL A 14 -14.28 8.98 -48.94
N GLY A 15 -14.47 7.67 -49.16
CA GLY A 15 -15.61 6.92 -48.69
C GLY A 15 -15.60 6.90 -47.16
N LEU A 16 -16.54 7.65 -46.58
CA LEU A 16 -17.22 7.38 -45.32
C LEU A 16 -16.59 6.23 -44.50
N PHE A 17 -15.63 6.55 -43.65
CA PHE A 17 -15.12 5.60 -42.67
C PHE A 17 -16.31 5.08 -41.85
N PRO A 18 -16.50 3.76 -41.70
CA PRO A 18 -17.67 3.23 -41.02
C PRO A 18 -17.63 3.66 -39.54
N TYR A 19 -18.64 4.42 -39.11
CA TYR A 19 -18.89 4.85 -37.73
C TYR A 19 -18.71 3.72 -36.69
N LYS A 20 -18.96 2.47 -37.11
CA LYS A 20 -18.77 1.25 -36.32
C LYS A 20 -17.29 1.00 -35.96
N ILE A 21 -16.34 1.25 -36.85
CA ILE A 21 -14.90 1.09 -36.56
C ILE A 21 -14.41 2.21 -35.65
N GLN A 22 -14.88 3.45 -35.86
CA GLN A 22 -14.54 4.56 -34.98
C GLN A 22 -15.02 4.30 -33.54
N LYS A 23 -16.24 3.77 -33.37
CA LYS A 23 -16.78 3.35 -32.06
C LYS A 23 -15.98 2.21 -31.41
N ILE A 24 -15.54 1.22 -32.18
CA ILE A 24 -14.75 0.07 -31.67
C ILE A 24 -13.33 0.48 -31.26
N THR A 25 -12.73 1.51 -31.87
CA THR A 25 -11.41 2.03 -31.46
C THR A 25 -11.52 3.06 -30.33
N LEU A 26 -12.62 3.82 -30.27
CA LEU A 26 -12.85 4.82 -29.23
C LEU A 26 -13.24 4.19 -27.88
N MET A 27 -14.03 3.10 -27.89
CA MET A 27 -14.44 2.39 -26.67
C MET A 27 -13.26 1.87 -25.81
N PRO A 28 -12.27 1.12 -26.34
CA PRO A 28 -11.12 0.68 -25.56
C PRO A 28 -10.25 1.86 -25.11
N ALA A 29 -10.07 2.89 -25.94
CA ALA A 29 -9.29 4.08 -25.58
C ALA A 29 -9.92 4.91 -24.45
N LEU A 30 -11.26 5.01 -24.41
CA LEU A 30 -12.01 5.64 -23.32
C LEU A 30 -12.00 4.79 -22.04
N THR A 31 -12.07 3.46 -22.18
CA THR A 31 -11.94 2.54 -21.04
C THR A 31 -10.54 2.62 -20.43
N ASP A 32 -9.50 2.66 -21.26
CA ASP A 32 -8.11 2.83 -20.82
C ASP A 32 -7.90 4.20 -20.15
N SER A 33 -8.40 5.29 -20.75
CA SER A 33 -8.23 6.63 -20.16
C SER A 33 -8.91 6.79 -18.80
N ASN A 34 -10.09 6.20 -18.63
CA ASN A 34 -10.82 6.22 -17.36
C ASN A 34 -10.10 5.38 -16.29
N GLN A 35 -9.56 4.22 -16.68
CA GLN A 35 -8.77 3.37 -15.79
C GLN A 35 -7.47 4.07 -15.36
N PHE A 36 -6.80 4.81 -16.26
CA PHE A 36 -5.63 5.61 -15.92
C PHE A 36 -5.96 6.77 -14.98
N SER A 37 -7.12 7.43 -15.13
CA SER A 37 -7.54 8.47 -14.19
C SER A 37 -7.88 7.92 -12.81
N ASP A 38 -8.56 6.78 -12.73
CA ASP A 38 -8.92 6.14 -11.47
C ASP A 38 -7.67 5.65 -10.72
N LEU A 39 -6.72 5.04 -11.44
CA LEU A 39 -5.41 4.66 -10.88
C LEU A 39 -4.66 5.88 -10.34
N ARG A 40 -4.61 6.98 -11.11
CA ARG A 40 -3.94 8.22 -10.69
C ARG A 40 -4.56 8.82 -9.44
N LEU A 41 -5.89 8.83 -9.34
CA LEU A 41 -6.59 9.33 -8.18
C LEU A 41 -6.32 8.47 -6.94
N ASN A 42 -6.38 7.14 -7.07
CA ASN A 42 -6.04 6.23 -5.97
C ASN A 42 -4.58 6.43 -5.51
N LEU A 43 -3.63 6.43 -6.45
CA LEU A 43 -2.21 6.62 -6.14
C LEU A 43 -1.95 7.96 -5.43
N SER A 44 -2.64 9.01 -5.86
CA SER A 44 -2.56 10.34 -5.24
C SER A 44 -3.02 10.30 -3.78
N TRP A 45 -4.16 9.65 -3.49
CA TRP A 45 -4.64 9.50 -2.12
C TRP A 45 -3.70 8.67 -1.25
N ILE A 46 -3.13 7.59 -1.76
CA ILE A 46 -2.11 6.80 -1.05
C ILE A 46 -0.88 7.67 -0.76
N PHE A 47 -0.41 8.44 -1.74
CA PHE A 47 0.74 9.31 -1.58
C PHE A 47 0.50 10.39 -0.52
N VAL A 48 -0.63 11.09 -0.59
CA VAL A 48 -1.01 12.12 0.39
C VAL A 48 -1.09 11.51 1.79
N GLY A 49 -1.74 10.35 1.96
CA GLY A 49 -1.82 9.67 3.24
C GLY A 49 -0.43 9.30 3.81
N GLN A 50 0.48 8.81 2.97
CA GLN A 50 1.86 8.50 3.39
C GLN A 50 2.67 9.76 3.73
N ALA A 51 2.51 10.83 2.96
CA ALA A 51 3.18 12.10 3.22
C ALA A 51 2.74 12.69 4.57
N VAL A 52 1.44 12.71 4.84
CA VAL A 52 0.89 13.16 6.13
C VAL A 52 1.40 12.28 7.27
N ALA A 53 1.31 10.96 7.15
CA ALA A 53 1.76 10.05 8.20
C ALA A 53 3.25 10.19 8.53
N LYS A 54 4.12 10.28 7.52
CA LYS A 54 5.57 10.46 7.72
C LYS A 54 5.92 11.83 8.28
N THR A 55 5.21 12.87 7.85
CA THR A 55 5.38 14.23 8.40
C THR A 55 4.96 14.28 9.86
N SER A 56 3.81 13.69 10.22
CA SER A 56 3.37 13.57 11.61
C SER A 56 4.38 12.78 12.46
N LEU A 57 4.90 11.68 11.94
CA LEU A 57 5.92 10.88 12.63
C LEU A 57 7.21 11.66 12.85
N LEU A 58 7.62 12.49 11.89
CA LEU A 58 8.78 13.37 12.02
C LEU A 58 8.56 14.39 13.15
N PHE A 59 7.43 15.09 13.16
CA PHE A 59 7.10 16.04 14.22
C PHE A 59 7.03 15.38 15.59
N PHE A 60 6.49 14.16 15.68
CA PHE A 60 6.50 13.39 16.92
C PHE A 60 7.92 13.22 17.46
N HIS A 61 8.88 12.77 16.63
CA HIS A 61 10.25 12.55 17.09
C HIS A 61 10.93 13.87 17.53
N ILE A 62 10.71 14.96 16.80
CA ILE A 62 11.27 16.28 17.15
C ILE A 62 10.70 16.77 18.50
N ILE A 63 9.38 16.76 18.65
CA ILE A 63 8.72 17.25 19.86
C ILE A 63 9.08 16.34 21.05
N PHE A 64 9.06 15.03 20.86
CA PHE A 64 9.36 14.06 21.91
C PHE A 64 10.81 14.18 22.40
N ALA A 65 11.78 14.34 21.49
CA ALA A 65 13.18 14.59 21.85
C ALA A 65 13.35 15.85 22.70
N ASN A 66 12.63 16.92 22.36
CA ASN A 66 12.66 18.17 23.11
C ASN A 66 12.02 18.06 24.51
N LEU A 67 10.98 17.23 24.66
CA LEU A 67 10.27 17.06 25.93
C LEU A 67 10.99 16.13 26.91
N VAL A 68 11.54 15.01 26.40
CA VAL A 68 12.16 13.97 27.22
C VAL A 68 13.66 14.20 27.41
N GLY A 69 14.27 15.01 26.56
CA GLY A 69 15.70 15.26 26.56
C GLY A 69 16.50 14.13 25.91
N THR A 70 17.82 14.35 25.78
CA THR A 70 18.72 13.49 24.99
C THR A 70 18.83 12.07 25.54
N ALA A 71 18.86 11.90 26.87
CA ALA A 71 19.00 10.60 27.51
C ALA A 71 17.77 9.69 27.27
N GLY A 72 16.56 10.16 27.60
CA GLY A 72 15.35 9.35 27.44
C GLY A 72 14.94 9.18 25.97
N TYR A 73 15.23 10.16 25.10
CA TYR A 73 15.05 9.97 23.66
C TYR A 73 16.04 8.93 23.09
N GLY A 74 17.25 8.86 23.62
CA GLY A 74 18.25 7.84 23.26
C GLY A 74 17.76 6.43 23.58
N GLU A 75 17.26 6.21 24.80
CA GLU A 75 16.67 4.93 25.21
C GLU A 75 15.46 4.56 24.34
N PHE A 76 14.54 5.50 24.12
CA PHE A 76 13.39 5.30 23.24
C PHE A 76 13.82 4.93 21.82
N SER A 77 14.75 5.67 21.23
CA SER A 77 15.18 5.47 19.85
C SER A 77 15.84 4.10 19.67
N PHE A 78 16.63 3.68 20.66
CA PHE A 78 17.27 2.36 20.64
C PHE A 78 16.22 1.23 20.60
N VAL A 79 15.23 1.28 21.50
CA VAL A 79 14.18 0.25 21.58
C VAL A 79 13.25 0.32 20.37
N PHE A 80 12.90 1.52 19.91
CA PHE A 80 12.05 1.74 18.75
C PHE A 80 12.69 1.20 17.47
N VAL A 81 13.96 1.54 17.21
CA VAL A 81 14.70 1.05 16.04
C VAL A 81 14.95 -0.45 16.13
N GLY A 82 15.28 -0.98 17.32
CA GLY A 82 15.34 -2.42 17.55
C GLY A 82 14.02 -3.12 17.20
N GLY A 83 12.90 -2.52 17.60
CA GLY A 83 11.56 -2.96 17.21
C GLY A 83 11.32 -2.94 15.70
N LEU A 84 11.74 -1.88 15.00
CA LEU A 84 11.60 -1.77 13.54
C LEU A 84 12.38 -2.87 12.82
N ILE A 85 13.57 -3.21 13.30
CA ILE A 85 14.45 -4.20 12.67
C ILE A 85 14.00 -5.63 12.97
N PHE A 86 13.63 -5.92 14.22
CA PHE A 86 13.34 -7.28 14.66
C PHE A 86 11.84 -7.58 14.74
N LEU A 87 11.06 -6.76 15.47
CA LEU A 87 9.64 -7.05 15.71
C LEU A 87 8.82 -6.89 14.44
N GLN A 88 9.03 -5.81 13.68
CA GLN A 88 8.14 -5.50 12.56
C GLN A 88 8.16 -6.58 11.46
N PRO A 89 9.31 -7.09 10.98
CA PRO A 89 9.31 -8.17 9.99
C PRO A 89 8.66 -9.46 10.51
N ILE A 90 8.84 -9.78 11.80
CA ILE A 90 8.28 -10.99 12.42
C ILE A 90 6.76 -10.87 12.61
N LEU A 91 6.26 -9.69 12.98
CA LEU A 91 4.82 -9.47 13.14
C LEU A 91 4.10 -9.45 11.79
N ASP A 92 4.76 -8.92 10.77
CA ASP A 92 4.09 -8.66 9.50
C ASP A 92 4.19 -9.86 8.52
N LEU A 93 5.28 -10.62 8.56
CA LEU A 93 5.53 -11.86 7.79
C LEU A 93 5.26 -11.74 6.27
N GLY A 94 5.22 -10.51 5.73
CA GLY A 94 4.79 -10.25 4.36
C GLY A 94 3.31 -10.61 4.08
N LEU A 95 2.52 -10.93 5.10
CA LEU A 95 1.13 -11.39 4.95
C LEU A 95 0.24 -10.35 4.29
N ASN A 96 0.55 -9.06 4.43
CA ASN A 96 -0.24 -8.00 3.80
C ASN A 96 -0.29 -8.12 2.27
N GLN A 97 0.81 -8.54 1.63
CA GLN A 97 0.84 -8.76 0.19
C GLN A 97 -0.03 -9.95 -0.22
N LEU A 98 -0.04 -11.01 0.60
CA LEU A 98 -0.91 -12.17 0.39
C LEU A 98 -2.39 -11.81 0.58
N ILE A 99 -2.71 -11.06 1.64
CA ILE A 99 -4.06 -10.56 1.93
C ILE A 99 -4.57 -9.77 0.72
N THR A 100 -3.83 -8.76 0.25
CA THR A 100 -4.24 -7.96 -0.91
C THR A 100 -4.47 -8.82 -2.15
N LYS A 101 -3.52 -9.72 -2.47
CA LYS A 101 -3.59 -10.58 -3.66
C LYS A 101 -4.77 -11.55 -3.65
N TRP A 102 -5.09 -12.15 -2.50
CA TRP A 102 -6.15 -13.15 -2.42
C TRP A 102 -7.54 -12.51 -2.29
N ILE A 103 -7.62 -11.35 -1.64
CA ILE A 103 -8.85 -10.56 -1.63
C ILE A 103 -9.15 -10.05 -3.03
N SER A 104 -8.15 -9.57 -3.81
CA SER A 104 -8.39 -9.17 -5.21
C SER A 104 -8.83 -10.31 -6.13
N ARG A 105 -8.83 -11.56 -5.64
CA ARG A 105 -9.35 -12.75 -6.33
C ARG A 105 -10.70 -13.23 -5.76
N GLY A 106 -11.28 -12.49 -4.83
CA GLY A 106 -12.55 -12.82 -4.17
C GLY A 106 -12.45 -13.82 -3.02
N ASN A 107 -11.25 -14.24 -2.61
CA ASN A 107 -11.08 -15.15 -1.49
C ASN A 107 -10.91 -14.40 -0.16
N THR A 108 -12.01 -14.27 0.58
CA THR A 108 -12.06 -13.56 1.86
C THR A 108 -11.64 -14.41 3.06
N GLU A 109 -11.51 -15.74 2.91
CA GLU A 109 -11.11 -16.64 4.00
C GLU A 109 -9.67 -16.36 4.47
N VAL A 110 -8.82 -15.86 3.56
CA VAL A 110 -7.43 -15.46 3.81
C VAL A 110 -7.33 -14.35 4.86
N ILE A 111 -8.37 -13.52 5.02
CA ILE A 111 -8.44 -12.51 6.09
C ILE A 111 -8.38 -13.21 7.45
N ARG A 112 -9.31 -14.14 7.70
CA ARG A 112 -9.41 -14.84 8.99
C ARG A 112 -8.13 -15.61 9.30
N LEU A 113 -7.56 -16.30 8.31
CA LEU A 113 -6.32 -17.04 8.49
C LEU A 113 -5.14 -16.12 8.83
N SER A 114 -5.01 -15.00 8.12
CA SER A 114 -3.90 -14.05 8.35
C SER A 114 -3.99 -13.41 9.72
N PHE A 115 -5.19 -13.01 10.15
CA PHE A 115 -5.42 -12.51 11.51
C PHE A 115 -5.12 -13.56 12.57
N ARG A 116 -5.45 -14.84 12.33
CA ARG A 116 -5.12 -15.93 13.26
C ARG A 116 -3.62 -16.13 13.39
N ILE A 117 -2.88 -16.13 12.28
CA ILE A 117 -1.43 -16.26 12.27
C ILE A 117 -0.78 -15.07 12.98
N LYS A 118 -1.13 -13.83 12.59
CA LYS A 118 -0.59 -12.63 13.23
C LYS A 118 -0.93 -12.55 14.71
N GLY A 119 -2.14 -12.96 15.10
CA GLY A 119 -2.56 -13.03 16.50
C GLY A 119 -1.72 -14.02 17.30
N PHE A 120 -1.50 -15.23 16.77
CA PHE A 120 -0.66 -16.23 17.43
C PHE A 120 0.82 -15.78 17.51
N THR A 121 1.36 -15.25 16.41
CA THR A 121 2.72 -14.69 16.39
C THR A 121 2.86 -13.57 17.42
N SER A 122 1.91 -12.64 17.49
CA SER A 122 1.90 -11.55 18.49
C SER A 122 1.87 -12.08 19.91
N LEU A 123 1.05 -13.10 20.19
CA LEU A 123 0.93 -13.71 21.51
C LEU A 123 2.24 -14.34 21.98
N VAL A 124 2.98 -14.98 21.07
CA VAL A 124 4.32 -15.52 21.35
C VAL A 124 5.36 -14.42 21.46
N LEU A 125 5.25 -13.35 20.67
CA LEU A 125 6.23 -12.25 20.66
C LEU A 125 6.16 -11.39 21.92
N ILE A 126 4.96 -11.13 22.46
CA ILE A 126 4.78 -10.31 23.67
C ILE A 126 5.68 -10.76 24.84
N PRO A 127 5.61 -12.02 25.32
CA PRO A 127 6.45 -12.46 26.42
C PRO A 127 7.93 -12.47 26.05
N LEU A 128 8.27 -12.78 24.80
CA LEU A 128 9.66 -12.75 24.33
C LEU A 128 10.25 -11.34 24.43
N VAL A 129 9.52 -10.33 23.95
CA VAL A 129 9.93 -8.92 24.02
C VAL A 129 10.07 -8.45 25.46
N LEU A 130 9.14 -8.82 26.34
CA LEU A 130 9.21 -8.50 27.77
C LEU A 130 10.43 -9.10 28.45
N VAL A 131 10.75 -10.38 28.18
CA VAL A 131 11.93 -11.05 28.73
C VAL A 131 13.22 -10.40 28.19
N THR A 132 13.30 -10.14 26.89
CA THR A 132 14.49 -9.50 26.30
C THR A 132 14.68 -8.07 26.79
N GLY A 133 13.60 -7.30 26.96
CA GLY A 133 13.69 -5.93 27.47
C GLY A 133 14.07 -5.90 28.94
N TRP A 134 13.60 -6.85 29.76
CA TRP A 134 14.06 -7.02 31.13
C TRP A 134 15.55 -7.37 31.20
N TRP A 135 16.03 -8.26 30.33
CA TRP A 135 17.46 -8.61 30.23
C TRP A 135 18.34 -7.40 29.88
N MET A 136 17.82 -6.47 29.07
CA MET A 136 18.53 -5.27 28.65
C MET A 136 18.32 -4.07 29.59
N GLU A 137 17.71 -4.29 30.77
CA GLU A 137 17.42 -3.26 31.77
C GLU A 137 16.58 -2.08 31.23
N VAL A 138 15.77 -2.33 30.20
CA VAL A 138 14.89 -1.31 29.58
C VAL A 138 13.71 -1.00 30.50
N SER A 139 13.34 0.29 30.58
CA SER A 139 12.14 0.73 31.28
C SER A 139 10.88 -0.03 30.81
N LEU A 140 10.16 -0.65 31.75
CA LEU A 140 8.95 -1.42 31.45
C LEU A 140 7.87 -0.56 30.77
N LEU A 141 7.73 0.70 31.18
CA LEU A 141 6.77 1.63 30.58
C LEU A 141 7.10 1.88 29.10
N LEU A 142 8.39 2.05 28.79
CA LEU A 142 8.87 2.29 27.43
C LEU A 142 8.69 1.04 26.57
N LEU A 143 9.03 -0.13 27.11
CA LEU A 143 8.87 -1.41 26.42
C LEU A 143 7.41 -1.69 26.08
N VAL A 144 6.50 -1.49 27.03
CA VAL A 144 5.05 -1.69 26.82
C VAL A 144 4.50 -0.70 25.79
N THR A 145 4.86 0.57 25.86
CA THR A 145 4.37 1.59 24.91
C THR A 145 4.85 1.32 23.49
N VAL A 146 6.13 0.97 23.30
CA VAL A 146 6.68 0.61 21.98
C VAL A 146 6.05 -0.68 21.46
N LEU A 147 5.85 -1.69 22.32
CA LEU A 147 5.19 -2.94 21.93
C LEU A 147 3.75 -2.70 21.46
N ILE A 148 2.98 -1.89 22.21
CA ILE A 148 1.62 -1.50 21.82
C ILE A 148 1.62 -0.78 20.47
N PHE A 149 2.56 0.14 20.24
CA PHE A 149 2.71 0.81 18.95
C PHE A 149 2.89 -0.20 17.80
N PHE A 150 3.76 -1.20 17.96
CA PHE A 150 3.99 -2.21 16.92
C PHE A 150 2.76 -3.10 16.67
N LEU A 151 2.02 -3.46 17.72
CA LEU A 151 0.79 -4.25 17.60
C LEU A 151 -0.31 -3.47 16.85
N ILE A 152 -0.50 -2.19 17.20
CA ILE A 152 -1.46 -1.32 16.51
C ILE A 152 -1.03 -1.11 15.06
N ASN A 153 0.26 -0.88 14.79
CA ASN A 153 0.78 -0.73 13.44
C ASN A 153 0.56 -1.99 12.60
N THR A 154 0.75 -3.18 13.17
CA THR A 154 0.48 -4.47 12.50
C THR A 154 -1.00 -4.63 12.14
N LEU A 155 -1.90 -4.22 13.04
CA LEU A 155 -3.33 -4.20 12.77
C LEU A 155 -3.67 -3.22 11.63
N GLN A 156 -3.15 -1.99 11.71
CA GLN A 156 -3.34 -0.96 10.70
C GLN A 156 -2.88 -1.43 9.31
N GLN A 157 -1.70 -2.04 9.22
CA GLN A 157 -1.17 -2.56 7.94
C GLN A 157 -2.03 -3.69 7.36
N SER A 158 -2.58 -4.55 8.22
CA SER A 158 -3.50 -5.61 7.80
C SER A 158 -4.80 -5.04 7.23
N LEU A 159 -5.36 -4.01 7.86
CA LEU A 159 -6.54 -3.30 7.37
C LEU A 159 -6.27 -2.60 6.02
N PHE A 160 -5.13 -1.94 5.87
CA PHE A 160 -4.74 -1.35 4.59
C PHE A 160 -4.59 -2.41 3.50
N GLY A 161 -4.04 -3.59 3.81
CA GLY A 161 -3.94 -4.70 2.88
C GLY A 161 -5.31 -5.19 2.39
N ILE A 162 -6.30 -5.24 3.29
CA ILE A 162 -7.69 -5.59 2.95
C ILE A 162 -8.30 -4.54 2.03
N LEU A 163 -8.24 -3.27 2.42
CA LEU A 163 -8.85 -2.17 1.67
C LEU A 163 -8.29 -2.08 0.24
N ARG A 164 -6.96 -2.24 0.07
CA ARG A 164 -6.34 -2.29 -1.26
C ARG A 164 -6.83 -3.47 -2.08
N GLY A 165 -6.99 -4.64 -1.46
CA GLY A 165 -7.49 -5.83 -2.15
C GLY A 165 -8.94 -5.67 -2.61
N LEU A 166 -9.77 -4.98 -1.82
CA LEU A 166 -11.17 -4.69 -2.17
C LEU A 166 -11.31 -3.63 -3.26
N GLU A 167 -10.41 -2.65 -3.29
CA GLU A 167 -10.40 -1.63 -4.34
C GLU A 167 -10.00 -2.22 -5.71
N ASP A 168 -9.06 -3.15 -5.73
CA ASP A 168 -8.64 -3.88 -6.95
C ASP A 168 -9.70 -4.87 -7.47
N LEU A 169 -10.67 -5.26 -6.64
CA LEU A 169 -11.82 -6.07 -7.07
C LEU A 169 -12.86 -5.29 -7.87
N ARG A 170 -12.88 -3.96 -7.72
CA ARG A 170 -13.93 -3.09 -8.26
C ARG A 170 -13.62 -2.64 -9.69
#